data_AF-A0A9C6SIP1-F1
#
_entry.id   AF-A0A9C6SIP1-F1
#
_cell.length_a   1.000
_cell.length_b   1.000
_cell.length_c   1.000
_cell.angle_alpha   90.00
_cell.angle_beta   90.00
_cell.angle_gamma   90.00
#
_symmetry.space_group_name_H-M   'P 1'
#
loop_
_entity.id
_entity.type
_entity.pdbx_description
1 polymer ?
#
loop_
_entity_poly.entity_id
_entity_poly.type
_entity_poly.pdbx_seq_one_letter_code
_entity_poly.pdbx_strand_id
1 'polypeptide(L)'
;MNVIYFIFLCLLLSLTKSGANEDQVTVTKVPAGHIAELPCLSSDDHHRFMFWHLTGNNRIIGPGNLMDENKYNYEVLTGKLFIRSVSTAESGFYKCFSKGISDRSNITSNTIELIVKKDWEDLWENDFETNLLRGMAAVMVIVVAIAIVLFIITTKRRHNRNFFDLEESRENSPAKYTPNIYTVPPPSMSIPTIDEGGIDNEALDIDFPRVFNQMQK
;
A
#
# COMPACT_ATOMS: atom_id res chain seq x y z
N MET A 1 -60.73 -22.69 33.48
CA MET A 1 -59.69 -22.35 32.47
C MET A 1 -58.55 -21.70 33.23
N ASN A 2 -57.30 -22.15 33.30
CA ASN A 2 -56.51 -22.93 32.35
C ASN A 2 -55.20 -23.41 33.00
N VAL A 3 -55.11 -23.75 34.29
CA VAL A 3 -53.81 -24.20 34.86
C VAL A 3 -53.41 -25.57 34.32
N ILE A 4 -54.38 -26.50 34.23
CA ILE A 4 -54.17 -27.82 33.62
C ILE A 4 -53.83 -27.69 32.13
N TYR A 5 -54.53 -26.80 31.40
CA TYR A 5 -54.22 -26.51 30.00
C TYR A 5 -52.83 -25.88 29.83
N PHE A 6 -52.39 -25.04 30.76
CA PHE A 6 -51.07 -24.43 30.74
C PHE A 6 -49.97 -25.46 31.00
N ILE A 7 -50.18 -26.39 31.94
CA ILE A 7 -49.27 -27.51 32.20
C ILE A 7 -49.21 -28.44 30.98
N PHE A 8 -50.35 -28.76 30.36
CA PHE A 8 -50.40 -29.58 29.15
C PHE A 8 -49.73 -28.89 27.96
N LEU A 9 -49.90 -27.58 27.81
CA LEU A 9 -49.21 -26.77 26.80
C LEU A 9 -47.70 -26.73 27.05
N CYS A 10 -47.25 -26.56 28.30
CA CYS A 10 -45.83 -26.60 28.67
C CYS A 10 -45.20 -27.98 28.43
N LEU A 11 -45.94 -29.07 28.70
CA LEU A 11 -45.50 -30.43 28.37
C LEU A 11 -45.38 -30.62 26.86
N LEU A 12 -46.37 -30.17 26.07
CA LEU A 12 -46.30 -30.21 24.61
C LEU A 12 -45.14 -29.39 24.04
N LEU A 13 -44.87 -28.20 24.60
CA LEU A 13 -43.72 -27.35 24.25
C LEU A 13 -42.37 -27.96 24.67
N SER A 14 -42.37 -28.84 25.68
CA SER A 14 -41.16 -29.54 26.11
C SER A 14 -40.87 -30.76 25.22
N LEU A 15 -41.90 -31.39 24.65
CA LEU A 15 -41.74 -32.48 23.68
C LEU A 15 -41.25 -31.99 22.30
N THR A 16 -41.47 -30.71 21.95
CA THR A 16 -40.93 -30.12 20.70
C THR A 16 -39.50 -29.63 20.82
N LYS A 17 -38.87 -29.71 22.00
CA LYS A 17 -37.43 -29.50 22.15
C LYS A 17 -36.69 -30.75 21.67
N SER A 18 -36.81 -31.08 20.39
CA SER A 18 -35.86 -31.97 19.74
C SER A 18 -34.50 -31.30 19.83
N GLY A 19 -33.51 -32.05 20.33
CA GLY A 19 -32.13 -31.58 20.41
C GLY A 19 -31.67 -31.16 19.03
N ALA A 20 -31.62 -29.86 18.80
CA ALA A 20 -30.71 -29.32 17.82
C ALA A 20 -29.32 -29.64 18.37
N ASN A 21 -28.73 -30.74 17.90
CA ASN A 21 -27.30 -30.94 18.02
C ASN A 21 -26.67 -29.71 17.37
N GLU A 22 -26.01 -28.91 18.19
CA GLU A 22 -25.28 -27.74 17.74
C GLU A 22 -24.19 -28.26 16.81
N ASP A 23 -24.46 -28.21 15.49
CA ASP A 23 -23.51 -28.65 14.46
C ASP A 23 -22.24 -27.80 14.63
N GLN A 24 -21.21 -28.37 15.24
CA GLN A 24 -19.95 -27.70 15.49
C GLN A 24 -19.33 -27.34 14.13
N VAL A 25 -19.36 -26.06 13.76
CA VAL A 25 -18.80 -25.61 12.48
C VAL A 25 -17.29 -25.45 12.63
N THR A 26 -16.53 -26.25 11.89
CA THR A 26 -15.07 -26.13 11.83
C THR A 26 -14.67 -25.22 10.68
N VAL A 27 -13.79 -24.25 10.90
CA VAL A 27 -13.34 -23.32 9.84
C VAL A 27 -11.97 -23.73 9.33
N THR A 28 -11.84 -23.94 8.02
CA THR A 28 -10.57 -24.26 7.35
C THR A 28 -10.20 -23.16 6.37
N LYS A 29 -9.00 -22.60 6.50
CA LYS A 29 -8.50 -21.49 5.67
C LYS A 29 -7.38 -21.99 4.78
N VAL A 30 -7.53 -21.83 3.46
CA VAL A 30 -6.56 -22.34 2.47
C VAL A 30 -6.29 -21.27 1.42
N PRO A 31 -5.04 -21.03 1.00
CA PRO A 31 -4.74 -20.13 -0.10
C PRO A 31 -5.27 -20.67 -1.44
N ALA A 32 -5.56 -19.78 -2.38
CA ALA A 32 -5.94 -20.14 -3.73
C ALA A 32 -4.82 -20.92 -4.43
N GLY A 33 -5.17 -21.79 -5.38
CA GLY A 33 -4.24 -22.66 -6.10
C GLY A 33 -3.70 -23.85 -5.31
N HIS A 34 -3.84 -23.86 -3.98
CA HIS A 34 -3.35 -24.96 -3.14
C HIS A 34 -4.39 -26.09 -2.99
N ILE A 35 -3.97 -27.18 -2.35
CA ILE A 35 -4.84 -28.30 -2.00
C ILE A 35 -5.50 -27.99 -0.65
N ALA A 36 -6.83 -28.04 -0.59
CA ALA A 36 -7.56 -28.00 0.68
C ALA A 36 -7.78 -29.41 1.21
N GLU A 37 -7.51 -29.59 2.50
CA GLU A 37 -7.78 -30.82 3.23
C GLU A 37 -8.89 -30.56 4.26
N LEU A 38 -10.04 -31.22 4.09
CA LEU A 38 -11.18 -31.09 4.98
C LEU A 38 -11.36 -32.38 5.80
N PRO A 39 -11.14 -32.35 7.13
CA PRO A 39 -11.25 -33.54 7.97
C PRO A 39 -12.70 -33.85 8.35
N CYS A 40 -13.16 -35.08 8.14
CA CYS A 40 -14.50 -35.49 8.60
C CYS A 40 -14.48 -35.93 10.07
N LEU A 41 -14.78 -35.01 10.99
CA LEU A 41 -14.82 -35.30 12.43
C LEU A 41 -15.99 -36.21 12.85
N SER A 42 -16.96 -36.47 11.97
CA SER A 42 -18.02 -37.42 12.26
C SER A 42 -17.60 -38.87 12.04
N SER A 43 -16.45 -39.14 11.40
CA SER A 43 -15.90 -40.48 11.23
C SER A 43 -15.03 -40.85 12.43
N ASP A 44 -15.51 -41.77 13.27
CA ASP A 44 -14.87 -42.22 14.50
C ASP A 44 -14.92 -43.76 14.61
N ASP A 45 -14.51 -44.33 15.74
CA ASP A 45 -14.49 -45.78 15.96
C ASP A 45 -15.89 -46.44 15.91
N HIS A 46 -16.96 -45.64 16.03
CA HIS A 46 -18.36 -46.07 16.05
C HIS A 46 -19.13 -45.63 14.79
N HIS A 47 -18.59 -44.73 13.98
CA HIS A 47 -19.23 -44.17 12.80
C HIS A 47 -18.31 -44.23 11.58
N ARG A 48 -18.79 -44.84 10.50
CA ARG A 48 -18.06 -44.93 9.23
C ARG A 48 -18.51 -43.84 8.26
N PHE A 49 -17.56 -43.17 7.62
CA PHE A 49 -17.82 -42.21 6.55
C PHE A 49 -18.76 -42.76 5.47
N MET A 50 -19.70 -41.92 5.01
CA MET A 50 -20.61 -42.21 3.91
C MET A 50 -20.33 -41.33 2.68
N PHE A 51 -20.51 -40.02 2.82
CA PHE A 51 -20.38 -39.05 1.74
C PHE A 51 -20.21 -37.63 2.28
N TRP A 52 -19.74 -36.75 1.41
CA TRP A 52 -19.75 -35.30 1.58
C TRP A 52 -20.91 -34.65 0.84
N HIS A 53 -21.41 -33.55 1.37
CA HIS A 53 -22.46 -32.73 0.79
C HIS A 53 -22.00 -31.27 0.76
N LEU A 54 -21.96 -30.71 -0.44
CA LEU A 54 -21.60 -29.33 -0.69
C LEU A 54 -22.87 -28.49 -0.61
N THR A 55 -22.99 -27.67 0.43
CA THR A 55 -24.22 -26.91 0.69
C THR A 55 -24.50 -25.86 -0.40
N GLY A 56 -23.46 -25.29 -1.00
CA GLY A 56 -23.62 -24.22 -1.99
C GLY A 56 -24.26 -24.65 -3.32
N ASN A 57 -23.96 -25.86 -3.80
CA ASN A 57 -24.43 -26.36 -5.10
C ASN A 57 -25.19 -27.69 -5.01
N ASN A 58 -25.51 -28.13 -3.79
CA ASN A 58 -26.19 -29.38 -3.47
C ASN A 58 -25.53 -30.62 -4.09
N ARG A 59 -24.22 -30.57 -4.35
CA ARG A 59 -23.47 -31.72 -4.87
C ARG A 59 -23.11 -32.66 -3.74
N ILE A 60 -23.25 -33.95 -3.99
CA ILE A 60 -22.79 -35.00 -3.09
C ILE A 60 -21.42 -35.44 -3.59
N ILE A 61 -20.46 -35.84 -2.74
CA ILE A 61 -19.20 -36.49 -3.15
C ILE A 61 -19.11 -37.78 -2.34
N GLY A 62 -19.09 -38.92 -3.02
CA GLY A 62 -19.07 -40.22 -2.35
C GLY A 62 -19.15 -41.38 -3.34
N PRO A 63 -19.15 -42.62 -2.83
CA PRO A 63 -19.13 -43.81 -3.67
C PRO A 63 -20.38 -43.88 -4.55
N GLY A 64 -20.19 -44.19 -5.83
CA GLY A 64 -21.27 -44.38 -6.81
C GLY A 64 -21.87 -43.11 -7.41
N ASN A 65 -21.38 -41.92 -7.04
CA ASN A 65 -21.81 -40.66 -7.65
C ASN A 65 -20.76 -40.14 -8.65
N LEU A 66 -21.22 -39.49 -9.72
CA LEU A 66 -20.35 -38.89 -10.75
C LEU A 66 -19.67 -37.63 -10.20
N MET A 67 -18.36 -37.71 -9.95
CA MET A 67 -17.54 -36.61 -9.45
C MET A 67 -16.40 -36.29 -10.42
N ASP A 68 -15.92 -35.06 -10.34
CA ASP A 68 -14.67 -34.69 -10.99
C ASP A 68 -13.49 -35.25 -10.16
N GLU A 69 -13.00 -36.42 -10.55
CA GLU A 69 -11.87 -37.13 -9.90
C GLU A 69 -10.55 -36.33 -9.99
N ASN A 70 -10.44 -35.40 -10.94
CA ASN A 70 -9.27 -34.54 -11.04
C ASN A 70 -9.30 -33.45 -9.97
N LYS A 71 -10.49 -32.97 -9.60
CA LYS A 71 -10.70 -31.90 -8.63
C LYS A 71 -10.87 -32.41 -7.21
N TYR A 72 -11.67 -33.45 -7.02
CA TYR A 72 -12.06 -33.97 -5.70
C TYR A 72 -11.52 -35.38 -5.50
N ASN A 73 -10.90 -35.61 -4.36
CA ASN A 73 -10.50 -36.94 -3.91
C ASN A 73 -10.85 -37.11 -2.44
N TYR A 74 -11.15 -38.32 -1.97
CA TYR A 74 -11.45 -38.55 -0.56
C TYR A 74 -10.89 -39.87 -0.05
N GLU A 75 -10.56 -39.91 1.25
CA GLU A 75 -10.19 -41.12 1.95
C GLU A 75 -11.42 -41.85 2.47
N VAL A 76 -11.57 -43.13 2.12
CA VAL A 76 -12.75 -43.93 2.51
C VAL A 76 -12.79 -44.21 4.01
N LEU A 77 -11.63 -44.33 4.67
CA LEU A 77 -11.55 -44.71 6.09
C LEU A 77 -11.81 -43.53 7.03
N THR A 78 -11.22 -42.38 6.73
CA THR A 78 -11.30 -41.17 7.56
C THR A 78 -12.37 -40.20 7.08
N GLY A 79 -12.83 -40.34 5.84
CA GLY A 79 -13.68 -39.37 5.19
C GLY A 79 -12.98 -38.06 4.87
N LYS A 80 -11.66 -37.95 4.93
CA LYS A 80 -10.95 -36.71 4.56
C LYS A 80 -11.19 -36.37 3.09
N LEU A 81 -11.61 -35.13 2.81
CA LEU A 81 -11.79 -34.62 1.45
C LEU A 81 -10.60 -33.76 1.05
N PHE A 82 -10.05 -34.05 -0.12
CA PHE A 82 -9.01 -33.30 -0.78
C PHE A 82 -9.61 -32.57 -1.99
N ILE A 83 -9.45 -31.26 -2.02
CA ILE A 83 -9.87 -30.41 -3.13
C ILE A 83 -8.60 -29.84 -3.77
N ARG A 84 -8.31 -30.21 -5.01
CA ARG A 84 -7.11 -29.76 -5.72
C ARG A 84 -7.33 -28.38 -6.33
N SER A 85 -6.27 -27.56 -6.37
CA SER A 85 -6.25 -26.25 -7.01
C SER A 85 -7.47 -25.41 -6.64
N VAL A 86 -7.63 -25.12 -5.35
CA VAL A 86 -8.80 -24.43 -4.80
C VAL A 86 -8.88 -23.00 -5.31
N SER A 87 -10.06 -22.55 -5.73
CA SER A 87 -10.33 -21.16 -6.13
C SER A 87 -11.37 -20.55 -5.19
N THR A 88 -11.65 -19.26 -5.34
CA THR A 88 -12.69 -18.61 -4.54
C THR A 88 -14.10 -19.13 -4.84
N ALA A 89 -14.31 -19.89 -5.92
CA ALA A 89 -15.61 -20.51 -6.20
C ALA A 89 -15.90 -21.72 -5.30
N GLU A 90 -14.87 -22.36 -4.74
CA GLU A 90 -15.02 -23.51 -3.86
C GLU A 90 -15.18 -23.13 -2.38
N SER A 91 -15.13 -21.84 -2.04
CA SER A 91 -15.43 -21.41 -0.67
C SER A 91 -16.89 -21.67 -0.31
N GLY A 92 -17.14 -22.18 0.89
CA GLY A 92 -18.49 -22.47 1.36
C GLY A 92 -18.55 -23.57 2.41
N PHE A 93 -19.76 -24.07 2.66
CA PHE A 93 -20.00 -25.09 3.66
C PHE A 93 -19.99 -26.50 3.04
N TYR A 94 -19.24 -27.38 3.68
CA TYR A 94 -19.09 -28.78 3.36
C TYR A 94 -19.55 -29.59 4.56
N LYS A 95 -20.57 -30.43 4.37
CA LYS A 95 -21.08 -31.31 5.42
C LYS A 95 -20.65 -32.73 5.14
N CYS A 96 -19.95 -33.37 6.06
CA CYS A 96 -19.67 -34.80 5.96
C CYS A 96 -20.72 -35.58 6.76
N PHE A 97 -21.09 -36.74 6.24
CA PHE A 97 -22.02 -37.67 6.86
C PHE A 97 -21.33 -39.00 7.14
N SER A 98 -21.58 -39.55 8.32
CA SER A 98 -21.12 -40.86 8.74
C SER A 98 -22.25 -41.65 9.38
N LYS A 99 -22.12 -42.98 9.31
CA LYS A 99 -23.15 -43.94 9.74
C LYS A 99 -22.64 -44.79 10.88
N GLY A 100 -23.47 -44.98 11.90
CA GLY A 100 -23.18 -45.88 13.00
C GLY A 100 -22.88 -47.31 12.52
N ILE A 101 -21.82 -47.88 13.07
CA ILE A 101 -21.37 -49.25 12.78
C ILE A 101 -22.29 -50.26 13.48
N SER A 102 -22.57 -50.03 14.76
CA SER A 102 -23.45 -50.87 15.57
C SER A 102 -24.93 -50.63 15.26
N ASP A 103 -25.33 -49.35 15.19
CA ASP A 103 -26.69 -48.94 14.82
C ASP A 103 -26.67 -48.19 13.49
N ARG A 104 -27.18 -48.85 12.46
CA ARG A 104 -27.25 -48.31 11.11
C ARG A 104 -28.25 -47.15 10.98
N SER A 105 -29.13 -46.95 11.95
CA SER A 105 -30.07 -45.82 11.94
C SER A 105 -29.46 -44.55 12.52
N ASN A 106 -28.36 -44.68 13.28
CA ASN A 106 -27.63 -43.54 13.81
C ASN A 106 -26.76 -42.92 12.71
N ILE A 107 -26.99 -41.65 12.40
CA ILE A 107 -26.25 -40.88 11.41
C ILE A 107 -25.76 -39.61 12.09
N THR A 108 -24.45 -39.37 12.01
CA THR A 108 -23.82 -38.16 12.53
C THR A 108 -23.31 -37.33 11.36
N SER A 109 -23.31 -36.00 11.54
CA SER A 109 -22.81 -35.07 10.54
C SER A 109 -21.91 -34.03 11.17
N ASN A 110 -20.91 -33.60 10.42
CA ASN A 110 -20.04 -32.49 10.79
C ASN A 110 -19.97 -31.47 9.66
N THR A 111 -20.05 -30.18 9.98
CA THR A 111 -20.04 -29.10 9.00
C THR A 111 -18.73 -28.32 9.05
N ILE A 112 -18.16 -28.06 7.88
CA ILE A 112 -16.88 -27.36 7.72
C ILE A 112 -17.06 -26.18 6.78
N GLU A 113 -16.62 -25.01 7.20
CA GLU A 113 -16.55 -23.82 6.37
C GLU A 113 -15.16 -23.73 5.74
N LEU A 114 -15.09 -23.83 4.41
CA LEU A 114 -13.87 -23.59 3.64
C LEU A 114 -13.81 -22.12 3.24
N ILE A 115 -12.79 -21.41 3.73
CA ILE A 115 -12.50 -20.03 3.36
C ILE A 115 -11.23 -20.01 2.52
N VAL A 116 -11.37 -19.56 1.28
CA VAL A 116 -10.25 -19.49 0.33
C VAL A 116 -9.66 -18.09 0.37
N LYS A 117 -8.40 -17.99 0.80
CA LYS A 117 -7.66 -16.73 0.78
C LYS A 117 -7.03 -16.54 -0.58
N LYS A 118 -7.15 -15.35 -1.16
CA LYS A 118 -6.34 -14.98 -2.33
C LYS A 118 -4.91 -14.70 -1.86
N ASP A 119 -3.93 -15.04 -2.69
CA ASP A 119 -2.54 -14.70 -2.41
C ASP A 119 -2.38 -13.17 -2.48
N TRP A 120 -1.86 -12.60 -1.40
CA TRP A 120 -1.75 -11.15 -1.22
C TRP A 120 -0.70 -10.53 -2.14
N GLU A 121 0.27 -11.32 -2.60
CA GLU A 121 1.34 -10.89 -3.51
C GLU A 121 0.77 -10.53 -4.90
N ASP A 122 -0.10 -11.38 -5.46
CA ASP A 122 -0.79 -11.11 -6.72
C ASP A 122 -1.72 -9.88 -6.65
N LEU A 123 -2.33 -9.63 -5.48
CA LEU A 123 -3.16 -8.45 -5.27
C LEU A 123 -2.32 -7.17 -5.15
N TRP A 124 -1.15 -7.24 -4.53
CA TRP A 124 -0.28 -6.08 -4.32
C TRP A 124 0.47 -5.67 -5.59
N GLU A 125 0.89 -6.63 -6.41
CA GLU A 125 1.55 -6.34 -7.70
C GLU A 125 0.59 -5.72 -8.73
N ASN A 126 -0.69 -6.08 -8.68
CA ASN A 126 -1.72 -5.52 -9.55
C ASN A 126 -2.47 -4.32 -8.96
N ASP A 127 -2.12 -3.86 -7.75
CA ASP A 127 -2.84 -2.75 -7.15
C ASP A 127 -2.53 -1.47 -7.92
N PHE A 128 -3.55 -0.90 -8.55
CA PHE A 128 -3.39 0.28 -9.39
C PHE A 128 -2.83 1.46 -8.58
N GLU A 129 -3.21 1.56 -7.30
CA GLU A 129 -2.76 2.63 -6.41
C GLU A 129 -1.25 2.55 -6.12
N THR A 130 -0.71 1.37 -5.82
CA THR A 130 0.72 1.20 -5.51
C THR A 130 1.59 1.42 -6.76
N ASN A 131 1.14 0.93 -7.92
CA ASN A 131 1.82 1.14 -9.19
C ASN A 131 1.74 2.59 -9.66
N LEU A 132 0.60 3.27 -9.45
CA LEU A 132 0.45 4.68 -9.74
C LEU A 132 1.38 5.53 -8.86
N LEU A 133 1.46 5.25 -7.56
CA LEU A 133 2.37 5.95 -6.65
C LEU A 133 3.83 5.77 -7.07
N ARG A 134 4.23 4.54 -7.44
CA ARG A 134 5.59 4.27 -7.98
C ARG A 134 5.85 5.02 -9.29
N GLY A 135 4.88 5.03 -10.20
CA GLY A 135 4.96 5.77 -11.46
C GLY A 135 5.12 7.27 -11.24
N MET A 136 4.31 7.86 -10.35
CA MET A 136 4.38 9.27 -9.99
C MET A 136 5.71 9.63 -9.32
N ALA A 137 6.21 8.78 -8.42
CA ALA A 137 7.52 8.98 -7.79
C ALA A 137 8.66 8.99 -8.83
N ALA A 138 8.66 8.05 -9.78
CA ALA A 138 9.64 8.01 -10.85
C ALA A 138 9.59 9.27 -11.74
N VAL A 139 8.40 9.72 -12.11
CA VAL A 139 8.20 10.96 -12.88
C VAL A 139 8.70 12.18 -12.09
N MET A 140 8.40 12.27 -10.79
CA MET A 140 8.87 13.37 -9.94
C MET A 140 10.40 13.46 -9.89
N VAL A 141 11.10 12.33 -9.78
CA VAL A 141 12.56 12.30 -9.81
C VAL A 141 13.10 12.84 -11.15
N ILE A 142 12.48 12.48 -12.27
CA ILE A 142 12.87 12.97 -13.60
C ILE A 142 12.64 14.49 -13.70
N VAL A 143 11.50 14.99 -13.26
CA VAL A 143 11.19 16.43 -13.28
C VAL A 143 12.18 17.23 -12.44
N VAL A 144 12.52 16.74 -11.25
CA VAL A 144 13.52 17.38 -10.37
C VAL A 144 14.90 17.38 -11.02
N ALA A 145 15.32 16.27 -11.65
CA ALA A 145 16.58 16.21 -12.38
C ALA A 145 16.64 17.23 -13.52
N ILE A 146 15.56 17.35 -14.31
CA ILE A 146 15.46 18.34 -15.39
C ILE A 146 15.54 19.76 -14.80
N ALA A 147 14.83 20.05 -13.71
CA ALA A 147 14.86 21.36 -13.06
C ALA A 147 16.27 21.73 -12.58
N ILE A 148 17.01 20.80 -11.98
CA ILE A 148 18.40 21.00 -11.54
C ILE A 148 19.30 21.29 -12.73
N VAL A 149 19.19 20.53 -13.81
CA VAL A 149 19.98 20.74 -15.04
C VAL A 149 19.70 22.13 -15.64
N LEU A 150 18.43 22.51 -15.74
CA LEU A 150 18.04 23.84 -16.22
C LEU A 150 18.55 24.96 -15.31
N PHE A 151 18.53 24.75 -13.99
CA PHE A 151 19.08 25.71 -13.03
C PHE A 151 20.59 25.91 -13.22
N ILE A 152 21.35 24.84 -13.43
CA ILE A 152 22.79 24.93 -13.72
C ILE A 152 23.05 25.68 -15.03
N ILE A 153 22.29 25.40 -16.09
CA ILE A 153 22.44 26.08 -17.39
C ILE A 153 22.13 27.57 -17.27
N THR A 154 21.03 27.94 -16.60
CA THR A 154 20.61 29.34 -16.45
C THR A 154 21.56 30.15 -15.59
N THR A 155 22.06 29.59 -14.48
CA THR A 155 23.06 30.25 -13.62
C THR A 155 24.40 30.43 -14.34
N LYS A 156 24.88 29.40 -15.07
CA LYS A 156 26.10 29.50 -15.89
C LYS A 156 25.94 30.53 -17.01
N ARG A 157 24.79 30.55 -17.69
CA ARG A 157 24.49 31.55 -18.73
C ARG A 157 24.45 32.97 -18.16
N ARG A 158 23.86 33.17 -16.97
CA ARG A 158 23.83 34.47 -16.30
C ARG A 158 25.24 34.93 -15.90
N HIS A 159 26.06 34.04 -15.37
CA HIS A 159 27.46 34.35 -15.05
C HIS A 159 28.26 34.74 -16.31
N ASN A 160 28.07 34.04 -17.43
CA ASN A 160 28.72 34.41 -18.69
C ASN A 160 28.21 35.75 -19.25
N ARG A 161 26.92 36.08 -19.10
CA ARG A 161 26.39 37.40 -19.51
C ARG A 161 26.97 38.52 -18.66
N ASN A 162 27.05 38.35 -17.34
CA ASN A 162 27.64 39.35 -16.45
C ASN A 162 29.13 39.60 -16.76
N PHE A 163 29.88 38.59 -17.21
CA PHE A 163 31.27 38.77 -17.65
C PHE A 163 31.36 39.51 -19.00
N PHE A 164 30.44 39.25 -19.92
CA PHE A 164 30.41 39.91 -21.23
C PHE A 164 29.98 41.38 -21.15
N ASP A 165 29.05 41.71 -20.24
CA ASP A 165 28.56 43.08 -20.00
C ASP A 165 29.65 43.98 -19.34
N LEU A 166 30.59 43.37 -18.61
CA LEU A 166 31.77 44.05 -18.07
C LEU A 166 32.84 44.35 -19.13
N GLU A 167 32.92 43.56 -20.21
CA GLU A 167 33.84 43.82 -21.33
C GLU A 167 33.28 44.92 -22.25
N GLU A 168 31.98 44.93 -22.53
CA GLU A 168 31.29 45.97 -23.32
C GLU A 168 31.33 47.35 -22.63
N SER A 169 31.20 47.39 -21.30
CA SER A 169 31.34 48.63 -20.51
C SER A 169 32.79 49.15 -20.41
N ARG A 170 33.79 48.32 -20.76
CA ARG A 170 35.20 48.71 -20.82
C ARG A 170 35.55 49.41 -22.15
N GLU A 171 34.83 49.13 -23.23
CA GLU A 171 35.00 49.83 -24.51
C GLU A 171 34.33 51.21 -24.54
N ASN A 172 33.35 51.47 -23.67
CA ASN A 172 32.67 52.76 -23.56
C ASN A 172 33.30 53.69 -22.49
N SER A 173 34.62 53.57 -22.27
CA SER A 173 35.36 54.50 -21.40
C SER A 173 35.47 55.86 -22.10
N PRO A 174 35.09 56.97 -21.45
CA PRO A 174 35.10 58.28 -22.09
C PRO A 174 36.50 58.62 -22.57
N ALA A 175 36.61 58.97 -23.85
CA ALA A 175 37.85 59.41 -24.49
C ALA A 175 38.57 60.42 -23.59
N LYS A 176 39.83 60.10 -23.27
CA LYS A 176 40.77 60.94 -22.53
C LYS A 176 40.68 62.38 -23.06
N TYR A 177 40.12 63.28 -22.25
CA TYR A 177 40.00 64.70 -22.56
C TYR A 177 41.40 65.29 -22.76
N THR A 178 41.76 65.53 -24.02
CA THR A 178 42.95 66.32 -24.39
C THR A 178 42.52 67.77 -24.55
N PRO A 179 42.83 68.68 -23.61
CA PRO A 179 42.53 70.09 -23.78
C PRO A 179 43.36 70.64 -24.96
N ASN A 180 42.65 71.20 -25.94
CA ASN A 180 43.22 71.91 -27.08
C ASN A 180 43.91 73.19 -26.57
N ILE A 181 45.25 73.22 -26.61
CA ILE A 181 46.02 74.44 -26.37
C ILE A 181 46.15 75.17 -27.71
N TYR A 182 45.32 76.20 -27.89
CA TYR A 182 45.55 77.20 -28.94
C TYR A 182 46.83 77.98 -28.62
N THR A 183 47.67 78.07 -29.65
CA THR A 183 48.84 78.94 -29.80
C THR A 183 48.62 80.37 -29.33
N VAL A 184 49.49 80.90 -28.44
CA VAL A 184 50.19 82.22 -28.44
C VAL A 184 51.05 82.32 -27.14
N PRO A 185 52.24 83.00 -27.14
CA PRO A 185 53.40 82.66 -26.29
C PRO A 185 53.55 83.51 -24.99
N PRO A 186 54.60 83.30 -24.13
CA PRO A 186 54.54 83.25 -22.65
C PRO A 186 54.95 84.59 -21.97
N PRO A 187 54.94 84.76 -20.62
CA PRO A 187 55.98 84.20 -19.73
C PRO A 187 55.58 83.85 -18.27
N SER A 188 56.37 82.93 -17.71
CA SER A 188 56.93 82.89 -16.34
C SER A 188 56.06 82.90 -15.06
N MET A 189 56.38 81.90 -14.22
CA MET A 189 56.56 81.94 -12.75
C MET A 189 55.34 81.80 -11.81
N SER A 190 55.27 80.59 -11.24
CA SER A 190 55.15 80.20 -9.81
C SER A 190 53.98 80.65 -8.91
N ILE A 191 53.17 79.64 -8.48
CA ILE A 191 52.74 79.22 -7.10
C ILE A 191 52.06 80.29 -6.17
N PRO A 192 51.14 79.97 -5.20
CA PRO A 192 50.02 79.01 -5.04
C PRO A 192 48.72 79.72 -4.53
N THR A 193 47.81 78.98 -3.86
CA THR A 193 46.72 79.36 -2.89
C THR A 193 45.29 79.31 -3.41
N ILE A 194 44.23 78.96 -2.65
CA ILE A 194 43.94 78.25 -1.38
C ILE A 194 42.40 78.00 -1.40
N ASP A 195 42.00 76.81 -0.94
CA ASP A 195 40.75 76.35 -0.28
C ASP A 195 39.30 76.68 -0.71
N GLU A 196 38.45 75.74 -0.23
CA GLU A 196 37.06 75.89 0.29
C GLU A 196 35.94 75.41 -0.66
N GLY A 197 35.06 74.45 -0.35
CA GLY A 197 34.76 73.62 0.82
C GLY A 197 33.61 72.63 0.47
N GLY A 198 33.36 71.58 1.27
CA GLY A 198 32.26 70.64 0.96
C GLY A 198 32.02 69.42 1.87
N ILE A 199 31.46 69.67 3.06
CA ILE A 199 30.42 68.90 3.80
C ILE A 199 30.74 67.49 4.36
N ASP A 200 30.92 67.52 5.68
CA ASP A 200 30.80 66.58 6.80
C ASP A 200 29.97 65.27 6.65
N ASN A 201 30.52 64.21 7.26
CA ASN A 201 29.87 62.92 7.50
C ASN A 201 29.14 62.94 8.86
N GLU A 202 27.86 62.55 8.89
CA GLU A 202 27.17 62.18 10.13
C GLU A 202 26.55 60.77 9.98
N ALA A 203 26.70 59.99 11.05
CA ALA A 203 26.60 58.54 11.10
C ALA A 203 25.19 57.99 10.79
N LEU A 204 25.12 56.92 10.00
CA LEU A 204 24.00 55.98 10.03
C LEU A 204 24.55 54.57 10.33
N ASP A 205 24.33 54.20 11.59
CA ASP A 205 24.55 52.91 12.24
C ASP A 205 23.96 51.76 11.40
N ILE A 206 24.79 50.78 11.04
CA ILE A 206 24.30 49.52 10.45
C ILE A 206 24.66 48.40 11.43
N ASP A 207 23.66 48.01 12.22
CA ASP A 207 23.67 46.89 13.15
C ASP A 207 24.14 45.60 12.45
N PHE A 208 25.39 45.19 12.70
CA PHE A 208 25.90 43.88 12.35
C PHE A 208 25.50 42.87 13.44
N PRO A 209 24.74 41.80 13.14
CA PRO A 209 24.41 40.81 14.15
C PRO A 209 25.66 40.00 14.53
N ARG A 210 26.26 40.36 15.67
CA ARG A 210 27.21 39.55 16.45
C ARG A 210 26.53 38.26 16.93
N VAL A 211 26.43 37.23 16.09
CA VAL A 211 26.04 35.88 16.56
C VAL A 211 26.82 34.74 15.86
N PHE A 212 28.10 34.95 15.53
CA PHE A 212 28.94 33.84 15.02
C PHE A 212 30.12 33.45 15.93
N ASN A 213 30.29 34.08 17.09
CA ASN A 213 31.43 33.78 17.98
C ASN A 213 31.07 33.00 19.25
N GLN A 214 29.99 32.22 19.27
CA GLN A 214 29.64 31.41 20.45
C GLN A 214 29.39 29.91 20.20
N MET A 215 29.77 29.36 19.04
CA MET A 215 29.67 27.90 18.80
C MET A 215 30.99 27.22 18.41
N GLN A 216 32.12 27.90 18.59
CA GLN A 216 33.43 27.27 18.38
C GLN A 216 34.31 27.41 19.63
N LYS A 217 33.83 26.89 20.76
CA LYS A 217 34.65 26.21 21.76
C LYS A 217 33.82 25.37 22.71
#